data_AF-A0A3R8UC07-F1
#
_entry.id   AF-A0A3R8UC07-F1
#
_cell.length_a   1.000
_cell.length_b   1.000
_cell.length_c   1.000
_cell.angle_alpha   90.00
_cell.angle_beta   90.00
_cell.angle_gamma   90.00
#
_symmetry.space_group_name_H-M   'P 1'
#
loop_
_entity.id
_entity.type
_entity.pdbx_description
1 polymer ?
#
loop_
_entity_poly.entity_id
_entity_poly.type
_entity_poly.pdbx_seq_one_letter_code
_entity_poly.pdbx_strand_id
1 'polypeptide(L)'
;MNEGLEWLGLEADADERAVKRAYAQRLRVTRPDEDPAGFQQLHEAYQSALAWLKFRDEFLPGTETDENEDAPPPPEADRRPAEAPPEQPPLPLTPAAVTEPSQPGLDENQFARTAIRKASTTSPEAMSRWLLECPELWSVNDKAWLGDALLHRLYALRAPIHEDTFDVLATFFGWNDISSGTDAFELEHCRARLHDLWLLRQNDVEDPTVYREPLRNGPAPTEDDPRVARLRRPWNRLRALLSAALPGRADDMGDLLARLRLKEGSRPLQPRQVAFWKALNVRYKVNGPKVQLAAFRSVLLAAAFAGLMLVLGFADGFAGGRYGYWKYSGIALGGAVSILLLGSVPLPVLGFVQWQIGAEHPRPRGWVVRLLVIPMLACTALWLMWGSDMRIAGVILAWPVGALALARLLVRGPFRMKFSPWMIGVIVVAVPWLGKIGPLLAVGEIAAIGALVLWATDAVAQVPLSNAPRKPRESR
;
A
#
# COMPACT_ATOMS: atom_id res chain seq x y z
N MET A 1 25.02 -31.44 -9.61
CA MET A 1 24.93 -32.42 -8.50
C MET A 1 24.79 -31.62 -7.22
N ASN A 2 23.85 -31.96 -6.35
CA ASN A 2 23.55 -31.16 -5.15
C ASN A 2 24.41 -31.65 -3.98
N GLU A 3 25.28 -30.77 -3.47
CA GLU A 3 26.19 -31.04 -2.35
C GLU A 3 25.45 -31.54 -1.08
N GLY A 4 24.21 -31.10 -0.85
CA GLY A 4 23.40 -31.53 0.30
C GLY A 4 22.92 -32.99 0.23
N LEU A 5 22.56 -33.47 -0.97
CA LEU A 5 22.14 -34.86 -1.18
C LEU A 5 23.33 -35.82 -1.05
N GLU A 6 24.50 -35.44 -1.58
CA GLU A 6 25.74 -36.21 -1.45
C GLU A 6 26.20 -36.31 0.00
N TRP A 7 26.11 -35.22 0.76
CA TRP A 7 26.46 -35.22 2.19
C TRP A 7 25.52 -36.11 3.01
N LEU A 8 24.24 -36.18 2.62
CA LEU A 8 23.27 -37.14 3.15
C LEU A 8 23.41 -38.55 2.57
N GLY A 9 24.30 -38.79 1.60
CA GLY A 9 24.52 -40.09 0.96
C GLY A 9 23.31 -40.58 0.16
N LEU A 10 22.54 -39.66 -0.43
CA LEU A 10 21.34 -39.94 -1.22
C LEU A 10 21.62 -39.70 -2.71
N GLU A 11 21.01 -40.51 -3.56
CA GLU A 11 21.08 -40.32 -5.01
C GLU A 11 20.30 -39.08 -5.47
N ALA A 12 20.60 -38.60 -6.68
CA ALA A 12 20.06 -37.34 -7.21
C ALA A 12 18.55 -37.38 -7.50
N ASP A 13 17.95 -38.58 -7.53
CA ASP A 13 16.53 -38.83 -7.72
C ASP A 13 15.75 -38.94 -6.39
N ALA A 14 16.42 -38.94 -5.23
CA ALA A 14 15.79 -39.20 -3.94
C ALA A 14 14.60 -38.26 -3.59
N ASP A 15 13.52 -38.83 -3.09
CA ASP A 15 12.31 -38.10 -2.70
C ASP A 15 12.40 -37.42 -1.32
N GLU A 16 11.48 -36.48 -1.05
CA GLU A 16 11.41 -35.74 0.22
C GLU A 16 11.33 -36.67 1.44
N ARG A 17 10.65 -37.82 1.31
CA ARG A 17 10.56 -38.84 2.37
C ARG A 17 11.90 -39.52 2.66
N ALA A 18 12.76 -39.69 1.64
CA ALA A 18 14.10 -40.26 1.79
C ALA A 18 15.05 -39.28 2.49
N VAL A 19 15.00 -38.00 2.13
CA VAL A 19 15.77 -36.92 2.78
C VAL A 19 15.43 -36.81 4.27
N LYS A 20 14.14 -36.81 4.62
CA LYS A 20 13.69 -36.78 6.03
C LYS A 20 14.13 -38.01 6.83
N ARG A 21 14.12 -39.19 6.21
CA ARG A 21 14.56 -40.43 6.87
C ARG A 21 16.06 -40.45 7.13
N ALA A 22 16.87 -40.02 6.15
CA ALA A 22 18.33 -39.92 6.28
C ALA A 22 18.75 -38.89 7.34
N TYR A 23 18.03 -37.76 7.40
CA TYR A 23 18.21 -36.75 8.45
C TYR A 23 17.88 -37.32 9.84
N ALA A 24 16.75 -38.01 10.00
CA ALA A 24 16.36 -38.59 11.29
C ALA A 24 17.32 -39.71 11.77
N GLN A 25 17.89 -40.49 10.85
CA GLN A 25 18.91 -41.49 11.18
C GLN A 25 20.21 -40.84 11.66
N ARG A 26 20.71 -39.81 10.97
CA ARG A 26 21.94 -39.10 11.38
C ARG A 26 21.74 -38.26 12.64
N LEU A 27 20.56 -37.67 12.82
CA LEU A 27 20.21 -36.90 14.02
C LEU A 27 20.20 -37.76 15.30
N ARG A 28 19.91 -39.07 15.19
CA ARG A 28 20.01 -39.99 16.33
C ARG A 28 21.45 -40.24 16.79
N VAL A 29 22.42 -40.05 15.90
CA VAL A 29 23.85 -40.25 16.17
C VAL A 29 24.51 -38.94 16.58
N THR A 30 24.12 -37.82 15.97
CA THR A 30 24.64 -36.48 16.29
C THR A 30 23.79 -35.83 17.38
N ARG A 31 24.11 -36.09 18.66
CA ARG A 31 23.44 -35.42 19.79
C ARG A 31 23.89 -33.95 19.85
N PRO A 32 22.97 -32.97 19.89
CA PRO A 32 23.29 -31.53 19.91
C PRO A 32 24.17 -31.10 21.09
N ASP A 33 24.13 -31.85 22.19
CA ASP A 33 24.88 -31.55 23.41
C ASP A 33 26.38 -31.96 23.32
N GLU A 34 26.73 -32.87 22.42
CA GLU A 34 28.09 -33.40 22.27
C GLU A 34 28.85 -32.79 21.08
N ASP A 35 28.14 -32.42 20.00
CA ASP A 35 28.75 -31.78 18.82
C ASP A 35 27.81 -30.73 18.16
N PRO A 36 27.84 -29.48 18.63
CA PRO A 36 27.03 -28.38 18.06
C PRO A 36 27.38 -28.07 16.60
N ALA A 37 28.65 -28.22 16.22
CA ALA A 37 29.13 -27.92 14.87
C ALA A 37 28.68 -29.00 13.87
N GLY A 38 28.74 -30.28 14.27
CA GLY A 38 28.22 -31.40 13.49
C GLY A 38 26.71 -31.34 13.30
N PHE A 39 25.96 -30.88 14.31
CA PHE A 39 24.51 -30.63 14.17
C PHE A 39 24.19 -29.51 13.18
N GLN A 40 24.97 -28.42 13.20
CA GLN A 40 24.78 -27.31 12.26
C GLN A 40 25.04 -27.75 10.81
N GLN A 41 26.11 -28.51 10.57
CA GLN A 41 26.42 -29.06 9.24
C GLN A 41 25.34 -30.05 8.76
N LEU A 42 24.82 -30.90 9.65
CA LEU A 42 23.72 -31.81 9.35
C LEU A 42 22.42 -31.07 9.00
N HIS A 43 22.12 -29.98 9.71
CA HIS A 43 20.93 -29.17 9.46
C HIS A 43 21.06 -28.39 8.15
N GLU A 44 22.23 -27.83 7.86
CA GLU A 44 22.51 -27.10 6.61
C GLU A 44 22.39 -28.02 5.38
N ALA A 45 22.96 -29.24 5.45
CA ALA A 45 22.84 -30.24 4.39
C ALA A 45 21.39 -30.70 4.16
N TYR A 46 20.58 -30.78 5.23
CA TYR A 46 19.16 -31.10 5.13
C TYR A 46 18.36 -29.99 4.45
N GLN A 47 18.60 -28.73 4.81
CA GLN A 47 17.92 -27.57 4.22
C GLN A 47 18.28 -27.40 2.74
N SER A 48 19.56 -27.59 2.37
CA SER A 48 19.99 -27.52 0.97
C SER A 48 19.41 -28.65 0.12
N ALA A 49 19.26 -29.87 0.67
CA ALA A 49 18.57 -30.97 0.02
C ALA A 49 17.08 -30.67 -0.23
N LEU A 50 16.36 -30.12 0.76
CA LEU A 50 14.95 -29.74 0.59
C LEU A 50 14.73 -28.59 -0.39
N ALA A 51 15.61 -27.59 -0.38
CA ALA A 51 15.55 -26.47 -1.32
C ALA A 51 15.73 -26.96 -2.76
N TRP A 52 16.63 -27.92 -2.98
CA TRP A 52 16.84 -28.52 -4.29
C TRP A 52 15.67 -29.37 -4.78
N LEU A 53 15.02 -30.14 -3.91
CA LEU A 53 13.83 -30.91 -4.29
C LEU A 53 12.68 -29.99 -4.70
N LYS A 54 12.43 -28.91 -3.95
CA LYS A 54 11.44 -27.90 -4.32
C LYS A 54 11.77 -27.22 -5.65
N PHE A 55 13.05 -26.89 -5.87
CA PHE A 55 13.51 -26.31 -7.12
C PHE A 55 13.34 -27.29 -8.30
N ARG A 56 13.63 -28.58 -8.08
CA ARG A 56 13.44 -29.65 -9.08
C ARG A 56 11.97 -29.78 -9.47
N ASP A 57 11.07 -29.84 -8.48
CA ASP A 57 9.63 -29.99 -8.69
C ASP A 57 8.99 -28.77 -9.36
N GLU A 58 9.53 -27.56 -9.13
CA GLU A 58 9.01 -26.31 -9.70
C GLU A 58 9.59 -25.97 -11.08
N PHE A 59 10.84 -26.34 -11.38
CA PHE A 59 11.56 -25.86 -12.58
C PHE A 59 12.04 -26.95 -13.56
N LEU A 60 11.99 -28.23 -13.22
CA LEU A 60 12.27 -29.36 -14.14
C LEU A 60 11.11 -30.37 -14.17
N PRO A 61 9.97 -30.05 -14.82
CA PRO A 61 8.89 -31.01 -14.99
C PRO A 61 9.31 -32.07 -16.02
N GLY A 62 9.76 -33.24 -15.56
CA GLY A 62 10.19 -34.31 -16.47
C GLY A 62 10.74 -35.61 -15.87
N THR A 63 10.81 -35.78 -14.54
CA THR A 63 11.08 -37.08 -13.92
C THR A 63 9.88 -37.50 -13.09
N GLU A 64 8.85 -37.99 -13.76
CA GLU A 64 7.76 -38.74 -13.15
C GLU A 64 8.33 -40.08 -12.66
N THR A 65 8.34 -40.31 -11.36
CA THR A 65 8.38 -41.65 -10.79
C THR A 65 7.03 -41.93 -10.14
N ASP A 66 6.27 -42.77 -10.85
CA ASP A 66 5.01 -43.44 -10.51
C ASP A 66 4.55 -43.35 -9.04
N GLU A 67 3.47 -42.60 -8.82
CA GLU A 67 2.51 -42.88 -7.76
C GLU A 67 1.66 -44.10 -8.20
N ASN A 68 2.08 -45.31 -7.82
CA ASN A 68 1.21 -46.47 -7.95
C ASN A 68 0.50 -46.74 -6.61
N GLU A 69 -0.81 -46.44 -6.58
CA GLU A 69 -1.76 -46.93 -5.60
C GLU A 69 -1.87 -48.46 -5.73
N ASP A 70 -1.31 -49.20 -4.77
CA ASP A 70 -1.78 -50.54 -4.47
C ASP A 70 -1.67 -50.79 -2.96
N ALA A 71 -2.82 -50.79 -2.30
CA ALA A 71 -2.96 -51.17 -0.89
C ALA A 71 -3.05 -52.70 -0.77
N PRO A 72 -2.57 -53.27 0.35
CA PRO A 72 -3.49 -54.10 1.14
C PRO A 72 -3.53 -53.72 2.65
N PRO A 73 -4.64 -54.08 3.35
CA PRO A 73 -5.05 -53.49 4.62
C PRO A 73 -4.44 -54.15 5.87
N PRO A 74 -4.48 -53.47 7.05
CA PRO A 74 -4.15 -54.08 8.34
C PRO A 74 -5.28 -54.99 8.87
N PRO A 75 -4.97 -56.04 9.65
CA PRO A 75 -5.93 -57.10 10.02
C PRO A 75 -6.91 -56.71 11.14
N GLU A 76 -8.11 -57.28 11.03
CA GLU A 76 -9.22 -57.27 12.00
C GLU A 76 -8.93 -58.08 13.27
N ALA A 77 -9.44 -57.60 14.42
CA ALA A 77 -9.98 -58.47 15.46
C ALA A 77 -11.09 -57.75 16.25
N ASP A 78 -12.29 -58.34 16.19
CA ASP A 78 -13.42 -58.25 17.11
C ASP A 78 -14.24 -56.96 17.26
N ARG A 79 -15.26 -56.84 16.40
CA ARG A 79 -16.57 -56.32 16.79
C ARG A 79 -17.60 -57.46 16.75
N ARG A 80 -18.18 -57.79 17.90
CA ARG A 80 -19.41 -58.59 18.02
C ARG A 80 -20.58 -57.63 18.30
N PRO A 81 -21.72 -57.67 17.58
CA PRO A 81 -22.89 -56.85 17.88
C PRO A 81 -24.00 -57.59 18.66
N ALA A 82 -24.82 -56.78 19.36
CA ALA A 82 -26.15 -57.04 19.92
C ALA A 82 -26.24 -57.56 21.37
N GLU A 83 -26.71 -56.70 22.29
CA GLU A 83 -27.98 -56.91 23.01
C GLU A 83 -28.48 -55.60 23.67
N ALA A 84 -29.80 -55.40 23.65
CA ALA A 84 -30.53 -54.26 24.21
C ALA A 84 -31.22 -54.70 25.54
N PRO A 85 -31.74 -53.76 26.36
CA PRO A 85 -31.62 -53.69 27.84
C PRO A 85 -32.73 -54.37 28.67
N PRO A 86 -32.55 -54.42 30.01
CA PRO A 86 -33.67 -54.22 30.92
C PRO A 86 -33.47 -53.09 31.95
N GLU A 87 -34.54 -52.31 32.10
CA GLU A 87 -34.99 -51.44 33.21
C GLU A 87 -34.70 -52.05 34.62
N GLN A 88 -34.37 -51.37 35.72
CA GLN A 88 -34.91 -50.21 36.48
C GLN A 88 -34.17 -50.23 37.88
N PRO A 89 -34.39 -49.37 38.93
CA PRO A 89 -34.87 -47.98 39.10
C PRO A 89 -33.92 -47.17 40.09
N PRO A 90 -34.31 -46.16 40.94
CA PRO A 90 -33.66 -44.83 40.97
C PRO A 90 -32.95 -44.39 42.28
N LEU A 91 -31.92 -43.52 42.13
CA LEU A 91 -31.35 -42.52 43.09
C LEU A 91 -30.61 -43.04 44.36
N PRO A 92 -29.74 -42.25 45.06
CA PRO A 92 -29.36 -40.83 44.90
C PRO A 92 -27.83 -40.56 44.92
N LEU A 93 -27.44 -39.29 44.72
CA LEU A 93 -26.28 -38.54 45.28
C LEU A 93 -25.53 -37.70 44.21
N THR A 94 -25.89 -36.42 44.15
CA THR A 94 -25.10 -35.25 43.72
C THR A 94 -23.70 -35.19 44.37
N PRO A 95 -22.83 -34.20 44.07
CA PRO A 95 -22.50 -33.54 42.79
C PRO A 95 -20.96 -33.40 42.64
N ALA A 96 -20.38 -33.78 41.52
CA ALA A 96 -19.07 -33.24 41.10
C ALA A 96 -18.88 -33.55 39.63
N ALA A 97 -19.48 -32.72 38.78
CA ALA A 97 -18.80 -32.39 37.55
C ALA A 97 -17.43 -31.86 37.98
N VAL A 98 -16.40 -32.70 37.85
CA VAL A 98 -15.05 -32.17 37.61
C VAL A 98 -15.18 -31.50 36.25
N THR A 99 -15.64 -30.25 36.29
CA THR A 99 -15.23 -29.26 35.31
C THR A 99 -13.72 -29.32 35.37
N GLU A 100 -13.11 -30.06 34.47
CA GLU A 100 -11.71 -29.80 34.10
C GLU A 100 -11.64 -28.28 33.94
N PRO A 101 -10.77 -27.58 34.69
CA PRO A 101 -10.65 -26.16 34.54
C PRO A 101 -10.24 -25.94 33.08
N SER A 102 -11.19 -25.46 32.29
CA SER A 102 -10.92 -24.89 30.99
C SER A 102 -9.80 -23.90 31.22
N GLN A 103 -8.60 -24.22 30.73
CA GLN A 103 -7.51 -23.26 30.71
C GLN A 103 -8.10 -21.96 30.16
N PRO A 104 -7.93 -20.81 30.85
CA PRO A 104 -8.51 -19.56 30.37
C PRO A 104 -8.03 -19.39 28.94
N GLY A 105 -8.97 -19.44 27.99
CA GLY A 105 -8.66 -19.35 26.57
C GLY A 105 -7.81 -18.12 26.36
N LEU A 106 -6.60 -18.33 25.86
CA LEU A 106 -5.58 -17.30 25.73
C LEU A 106 -6.15 -16.19 24.81
N ASP A 107 -6.55 -15.07 25.41
CA ASP A 107 -7.28 -14.01 24.71
C ASP A 107 -6.30 -13.19 23.87
N GLU A 108 -6.23 -13.49 22.56
CA GLU A 108 -5.38 -12.78 21.58
C GLU A 108 -5.55 -11.26 21.71
N ASN A 109 -6.77 -10.83 21.98
CA ASN A 109 -7.14 -9.42 21.94
C ASN A 109 -6.63 -8.71 23.19
N GLN A 110 -6.59 -9.41 24.31
CA GLN A 110 -6.04 -8.94 25.58
C GLN A 110 -4.52 -8.89 25.52
N PHE A 111 -3.87 -9.95 25.01
CA PHE A 111 -2.42 -9.98 24.82
C PHE A 111 -1.97 -8.82 23.94
N ALA A 112 -2.53 -8.69 22.74
CA ALA A 112 -2.11 -7.66 21.80
C ALA A 112 -2.33 -6.23 22.34
N ARG A 113 -3.42 -5.98 23.10
CA ARG A 113 -3.65 -4.68 23.75
C ARG A 113 -2.61 -4.40 24.85
N THR A 114 -2.19 -5.42 25.56
CA THR A 114 -1.20 -5.31 26.64
C THR A 114 0.18 -5.08 26.05
N ALA A 115 0.57 -5.85 25.04
CA ALA A 115 1.81 -5.69 24.29
C ALA A 115 1.95 -4.28 23.70
N ILE A 116 0.92 -3.79 23.00
CA ILE A 116 0.93 -2.44 22.39
C ILE A 116 1.04 -1.36 23.48
N ARG A 117 0.28 -1.49 24.58
CA ARG A 117 0.35 -0.52 25.69
C ARG A 117 1.75 -0.46 26.28
N LYS A 118 2.37 -1.62 26.50
CA LYS A 118 3.71 -1.70 27.05
C LYS A 118 4.73 -1.12 26.09
N ALA A 119 4.63 -1.44 24.80
CA ALA A 119 5.46 -0.91 23.72
C ALA A 119 5.43 0.62 23.62
N SER A 120 4.29 1.23 23.96
CA SER A 120 4.14 2.67 23.98
C SER A 120 4.71 3.38 25.22
N THR A 121 5.13 2.64 26.25
CA THR A 121 5.54 3.20 27.55
C THR A 121 6.92 2.75 28.04
N THR A 122 7.47 1.66 27.50
CA THR A 122 8.72 1.06 27.97
C THR A 122 9.87 1.26 27.00
N SER A 123 11.11 1.21 27.49
CA SER A 123 12.32 1.16 26.66
C SER A 123 12.45 -0.19 25.91
N PRO A 124 13.27 -0.26 24.84
CA PRO A 124 13.45 -1.48 24.04
C PRO A 124 13.94 -2.67 24.87
N GLU A 125 14.86 -2.44 25.82
CA GLU A 125 15.36 -3.49 26.71
C GLU A 125 14.30 -4.00 27.69
N ALA A 126 13.48 -3.09 28.22
CA ALA A 126 12.39 -3.46 29.13
C ALA A 126 11.27 -4.21 28.39
N MET A 127 11.05 -3.89 27.11
CA MET A 127 10.17 -4.65 26.23
C MET A 127 10.72 -6.07 26.00
N SER A 128 11.99 -6.20 25.64
CA SER A 128 12.64 -7.50 25.42
C SER A 128 12.54 -8.40 26.65
N ARG A 129 12.86 -7.87 27.85
CA ARG A 129 12.73 -8.60 29.11
C ARG A 129 11.30 -9.06 29.38
N TRP A 130 10.32 -8.19 29.15
CA TRP A 130 8.92 -8.56 29.33
C TRP A 130 8.47 -9.67 28.38
N LEU A 131 8.89 -9.64 27.10
CA LEU A 131 8.55 -10.68 26.14
C LEU A 131 9.09 -12.05 26.55
N LEU A 132 10.29 -12.10 27.15
CA LEU A 132 10.89 -13.33 27.66
C LEU A 132 10.17 -13.88 28.91
N GLU A 133 9.65 -13.00 29.76
CA GLU A 133 8.93 -13.35 30.99
C GLU A 133 7.46 -13.75 30.76
N CYS A 134 6.92 -13.55 29.55
CA CYS A 134 5.53 -13.87 29.24
C CYS A 134 5.32 -15.39 29.08
N PRO A 135 4.57 -16.05 29.98
CA PRO A 135 4.34 -17.50 29.90
C PRO A 135 3.50 -17.91 28.68
N GLU A 136 2.69 -16.99 28.14
CA GLU A 136 1.89 -17.18 26.92
C GLU A 136 2.72 -17.36 25.65
N LEU A 137 4.00 -16.97 25.65
CA LEU A 137 4.90 -16.99 24.48
C LEU A 137 5.88 -18.16 24.49
N TRP A 138 5.77 -19.08 25.46
CA TRP A 138 6.66 -20.25 25.60
C TRP A 138 6.33 -21.38 24.63
N SER A 139 5.08 -21.46 24.17
CA SER A 139 4.65 -22.37 23.12
C SER A 139 4.98 -21.78 21.75
N VAL A 140 5.66 -22.55 20.91
CA VAL A 140 6.09 -22.11 19.57
C VAL A 140 4.89 -21.78 18.67
N ASN A 141 3.81 -22.57 18.78
CA ASN A 141 2.61 -22.36 17.97
C ASN A 141 1.82 -21.13 18.44
N ASP A 142 1.74 -20.91 19.75
CA ASP A 142 1.03 -19.76 20.33
C ASP A 142 1.80 -18.46 20.09
N LYS A 143 3.14 -18.50 20.10
CA LYS A 143 4.00 -17.36 19.76
C LYS A 143 3.78 -16.87 18.33
N ALA A 144 3.71 -17.77 17.36
CA ALA A 144 3.48 -17.39 15.96
C ALA A 144 2.07 -16.79 15.76
N TRP A 145 1.05 -17.44 16.34
CA TRP A 145 -0.33 -16.98 16.25
C TRP A 145 -0.56 -15.63 16.96
N LEU A 146 -0.05 -15.45 18.18
CA LEU A 146 -0.11 -14.18 18.91
C LEU A 146 0.69 -13.08 18.20
N GLY A 147 1.81 -13.44 17.58
CA GLY A 147 2.62 -12.54 16.76
C GLY A 147 1.84 -11.99 15.57
N ASP A 148 1.16 -12.86 14.82
CA ASP A 148 0.34 -12.44 13.69
C ASP A 148 -0.85 -11.57 14.12
N ALA A 149 -1.56 -11.96 15.19
CA ALA A 149 -2.64 -11.16 15.76
C ALA A 149 -2.17 -9.78 16.23
N LEU A 150 -0.98 -9.70 16.83
CA LEU A 150 -0.34 -8.44 17.22
C LEU A 150 0.02 -7.59 15.99
N LEU A 151 0.64 -8.19 14.96
CA LEU A 151 1.04 -7.48 13.75
C LEU A 151 -0.15 -6.93 12.97
N HIS A 152 -1.20 -7.73 12.78
CA HIS A 152 -2.47 -7.29 12.18
C HIS A 152 -3.07 -6.08 12.92
N ARG A 153 -2.98 -6.10 14.25
CA ARG A 153 -3.44 -4.98 15.08
C ARG A 153 -2.55 -3.76 14.96
N LEU A 154 -1.23 -3.91 14.88
CA LEU A 154 -0.29 -2.81 14.63
C LEU A 154 -0.54 -2.16 13.25
N TYR A 155 -0.95 -2.95 12.25
CA TYR A 155 -1.33 -2.39 10.94
C TYR A 155 -2.59 -1.51 10.99
N ALA A 156 -3.57 -1.90 11.81
CA ALA A 156 -4.85 -1.19 11.95
C ALA A 156 -4.81 -0.03 12.95
N LEU A 157 -3.99 -0.13 13.99
CA LEU A 157 -3.95 0.83 15.10
C LEU A 157 -3.02 2.01 14.83
N ARG A 158 -3.29 3.10 15.55
CA ARG A 158 -2.44 4.29 15.61
C ARG A 158 -1.89 4.43 17.03
N ALA A 159 -0.84 3.67 17.32
CA ALA A 159 -0.14 3.73 18.60
C ALA A 159 1.24 4.37 18.43
N PRO A 160 1.69 5.21 19.36
CA PRO A 160 3.06 5.72 19.37
C PRO A 160 3.99 4.65 19.91
N ILE A 161 4.84 4.09 19.05
CA ILE A 161 5.84 3.08 19.42
C ILE A 161 7.18 3.51 18.82
N HIS A 162 8.26 3.44 19.60
CA HIS A 162 9.61 3.74 19.12
C HIS A 162 10.07 2.70 18.10
N GLU A 163 10.94 3.09 17.16
CA GLU A 163 11.41 2.16 16.11
C GLU A 163 12.21 1.00 16.71
N ASP A 164 13.14 1.26 17.63
CA ASP A 164 13.90 0.19 18.30
C ASP A 164 13.01 -0.77 19.08
N THR A 165 11.89 -0.27 19.65
CA THR A 165 10.93 -1.13 20.36
C THR A 165 10.14 -1.99 19.38
N PHE A 166 9.83 -1.45 18.20
CA PHE A 166 9.24 -2.20 17.10
C PHE A 166 10.22 -3.24 16.56
N ASP A 167 11.51 -2.91 16.43
CA ASP A 167 12.53 -3.81 15.92
C ASP A 167 12.77 -4.99 16.88
N VAL A 168 12.67 -4.76 18.19
CA VAL A 168 12.64 -5.85 19.20
C VAL A 168 11.45 -6.78 18.97
N LEU A 169 10.24 -6.25 18.69
CA LEU A 169 9.07 -7.07 18.39
C LEU A 169 9.24 -7.84 17.08
N ALA A 170 9.70 -7.16 16.01
CA ALA A 170 9.92 -7.77 14.71
C ALA A 170 10.98 -8.87 14.76
N THR A 171 12.03 -8.68 15.54
CA THR A 171 13.07 -9.69 15.76
C THR A 171 12.55 -10.85 16.61
N PHE A 172 11.82 -10.56 17.71
CA PHE A 172 11.32 -11.59 18.61
C PHE A 172 10.30 -12.52 17.95
N PHE A 173 9.39 -11.97 17.15
CA PHE A 173 8.36 -12.73 16.43
C PHE A 173 8.80 -13.20 15.03
N GLY A 174 10.01 -12.84 14.58
CA GLY A 174 10.54 -13.28 13.30
C GLY A 174 9.90 -12.62 12.07
N TRP A 175 9.24 -11.47 12.22
CA TRP A 175 8.61 -10.75 11.10
C TRP A 175 9.63 -10.24 10.07
N ASN A 176 10.89 -10.10 10.49
CA ASN A 176 11.98 -9.65 9.62
C ASN A 176 12.64 -10.80 8.82
N ASP A 177 12.24 -12.05 9.06
CA ASP A 177 12.71 -13.18 8.26
C ASP A 177 11.92 -13.26 6.95
N ILE A 178 12.64 -13.51 5.85
CA ILE A 178 12.09 -13.68 4.50
C ILE A 178 11.13 -14.88 4.46
N SER A 179 11.32 -15.85 5.36
CA SER A 179 10.46 -17.03 5.50
C SER A 179 9.09 -16.77 6.14
N SER A 180 8.90 -15.61 6.79
CA SER A 180 7.71 -15.30 7.60
C SER A 180 6.43 -15.03 6.80
N GLY A 181 6.52 -14.84 5.48
CA GLY A 181 5.39 -14.48 4.62
C GLY A 181 4.88 -13.03 4.81
N THR A 182 5.56 -12.23 5.64
CA THR A 182 5.21 -10.83 5.89
C THR A 182 5.72 -9.92 4.76
N ASP A 183 4.89 -8.99 4.27
CA ASP A 183 5.33 -8.01 3.27
C ASP A 183 6.31 -7.00 3.90
N ALA A 184 7.58 -7.09 3.52
CA ALA A 184 8.65 -6.21 4.01
C ALA A 184 8.34 -4.72 3.82
N PHE A 185 7.61 -4.36 2.76
CA PHE A 185 7.23 -2.97 2.51
C PHE A 185 6.16 -2.50 3.50
N GLU A 186 5.14 -3.31 3.78
CA GLU A 186 4.08 -2.98 4.74
C GLU A 186 4.64 -2.91 6.16
N LEU A 187 5.58 -3.81 6.50
CA LEU A 187 6.28 -3.80 7.79
C LEU A 187 7.05 -2.49 8.00
N GLU A 188 7.83 -2.05 7.01
CA GLU A 188 8.55 -0.77 7.07
C GLU A 188 7.62 0.44 7.14
N HIS A 189 6.50 0.43 6.39
CA HIS A 189 5.49 1.49 6.47
C HIS A 189 4.82 1.54 7.84
N CYS A 190 4.61 0.38 8.46
CA CYS A 190 4.06 0.31 9.80
C CYS A 190 5.05 0.85 10.84
N ARG A 191 6.31 0.41 10.79
CA ARG A 191 7.41 0.89 11.63
C ARG A 191 7.51 2.42 11.60
N ALA A 192 7.66 2.99 10.40
CA ALA A 192 7.78 4.44 10.20
C ALA A 192 6.56 5.22 10.73
N ARG A 193 5.34 4.72 10.45
CA ARG A 193 4.09 5.35 10.91
C ARG A 193 3.96 5.37 12.43
N LEU A 194 4.31 4.29 13.11
CA LEU A 194 4.22 4.20 14.58
C LEU A 194 5.29 5.07 15.25
N HIS A 195 6.49 5.12 14.66
CA HIS A 195 7.57 6.02 15.08
C HIS A 195 7.18 7.51 14.91
N ASP A 196 6.58 7.88 13.78
CA ASP A 196 6.06 9.23 13.56
C ASP A 196 5.03 9.63 14.64
N LEU A 197 4.15 8.71 15.05
CA LEU A 197 3.19 8.95 16.14
C LEU A 197 3.88 9.08 17.49
N TRP A 198 4.94 8.32 17.73
CA TRP A 198 5.77 8.42 18.93
C TRP A 198 6.48 9.78 19.01
N LEU A 199 7.08 10.24 17.91
CA LEU A 199 7.66 11.57 17.80
C LEU A 199 6.64 12.68 18.06
N LEU A 200 5.39 12.48 17.63
CA LEU A 200 4.30 13.43 17.91
C LEU A 200 3.88 13.44 19.39
N ARG A 201 3.98 12.30 20.10
CA ARG A 201 3.70 12.20 21.55
C ARG A 201 4.84 12.76 22.41
N GLN A 202 6.10 12.54 22.04
CA GLN A 202 7.25 12.99 22.84
C GLN A 202 7.49 14.50 22.84
N ASN A 203 6.89 15.24 21.91
CA ASN A 203 6.93 16.71 21.95
C ASN A 203 6.15 17.32 23.14
N ASP A 204 5.64 16.48 24.05
CA ASP A 204 4.97 16.84 25.31
C ASP A 204 5.86 16.57 26.56
N VAL A 205 7.07 15.97 26.42
CA VAL A 205 7.95 15.66 27.56
C VAL A 205 9.40 16.01 27.25
N GLU A 206 9.95 16.93 28.04
CA GLU A 206 11.34 17.39 28.04
C GLU A 206 12.35 16.25 28.24
N ASP A 207 13.04 15.79 27.20
CA ASP A 207 14.40 15.23 27.36
C ASP A 207 15.28 15.52 26.12
N PRO A 208 16.30 16.40 26.24
CA PRO A 208 17.14 16.81 25.11
C PRO A 208 18.23 15.81 24.68
N THR A 209 18.33 14.62 25.28
CA THR A 209 19.58 13.82 25.20
C THR A 209 19.53 12.52 24.42
N VAL A 210 18.40 12.14 23.83
CA VAL A 210 18.24 10.80 23.24
C VAL A 210 18.11 10.86 21.71
N TYR A 211 19.24 10.57 21.08
CA TYR A 211 19.52 10.17 19.69
C TYR A 211 19.27 11.17 18.53
N ARG A 212 20.41 11.58 17.95
CA ARG A 212 20.58 12.08 16.58
C ARG A 212 20.46 10.92 15.60
N GLU A 213 19.42 10.93 14.78
CA GLU A 213 19.48 10.34 13.45
C GLU A 213 19.50 11.42 12.37
N PRO A 214 20.08 11.14 11.19
CA PRO A 214 20.66 12.14 10.31
C PRO A 214 19.55 12.97 9.66
N LEU A 215 19.22 14.08 10.32
CA LEU A 215 18.45 15.17 9.75
C LEU A 215 19.09 15.53 8.41
N ARG A 216 18.29 15.31 7.37
CA ARG A 216 18.43 15.85 6.01
C ARG A 216 18.82 17.34 6.08
N ASN A 217 20.11 17.62 6.25
CA ASN A 217 20.84 18.88 6.18
C ASN A 217 20.22 20.11 6.88
N GLY A 218 20.69 20.44 8.09
CA GLY A 218 20.60 21.78 8.69
C GLY A 218 20.14 21.84 10.16
N PRO A 219 20.52 22.88 10.94
CA PRO A 219 20.06 23.06 12.32
C PRO A 219 18.53 23.15 12.39
N ALA A 220 17.94 22.65 13.47
CA ALA A 220 16.49 22.74 13.70
C ALA A 220 16.06 24.22 13.68
N PRO A 221 15.00 24.59 12.94
CA PRO A 221 14.59 25.98 12.84
C PRO A 221 14.10 26.49 14.19
N THR A 222 14.77 27.52 14.71
CA THR A 222 14.42 28.21 15.96
C THR A 222 13.08 28.93 15.81
N GLU A 223 12.38 29.22 16.92
CA GLU A 223 11.15 30.02 16.91
C GLU A 223 11.31 31.40 16.25
N ASP A 224 12.53 31.94 16.28
CA ASP A 224 12.90 33.22 15.66
C ASP A 224 13.07 33.14 14.14
N ASP A 225 12.93 31.96 13.54
CA ASP A 225 13.01 31.81 12.09
C ASP A 225 11.88 32.63 11.42
N PRO A 226 12.19 33.54 10.47
CA PRO A 226 11.20 34.32 9.74
C PRO A 226 10.18 33.46 8.98
N ARG A 227 10.46 32.18 8.74
CA ARG A 227 9.52 31.21 8.18
C ARG A 227 8.45 30.76 9.19
N VAL A 228 8.80 30.58 10.47
CA VAL A 228 7.84 30.29 11.55
C VAL A 228 6.93 31.49 11.79
N ALA A 229 7.50 32.70 11.74
CA ALA A 229 6.72 33.94 11.82
C ALA A 229 5.65 34.03 10.71
N ARG A 230 5.90 33.47 9.51
CA ARG A 230 4.89 33.42 8.43
C ARG A 230 3.71 32.53 8.77
N LEU A 231 3.97 31.34 9.34
CA LEU A 231 2.93 30.38 9.75
C LEU A 231 1.99 30.93 10.85
N ARG A 232 2.46 31.92 11.60
CA ARG A 232 1.67 32.61 12.65
C ARG A 232 0.78 33.74 12.11
N ARG A 233 1.01 34.24 10.89
CA ARG A 233 0.24 35.37 10.30
C ARG A 233 -1.22 34.99 10.02
N PRO A 234 -2.16 35.96 10.02
CA PRO A 234 -3.54 35.74 9.57
C PRO A 234 -3.63 35.13 8.18
N TRP A 235 -4.46 34.10 8.07
CA TRP A 235 -4.70 33.36 6.85
C TRP A 235 -5.30 34.25 5.75
N ASN A 236 -4.54 34.45 4.68
CA ASN A 236 -4.98 35.10 3.46
C ASN A 236 -4.66 34.21 2.25
N ARG A 237 -5.70 33.73 1.56
CA ARG A 237 -5.57 32.78 0.44
C ARG A 237 -4.64 33.29 -0.66
N LEU A 238 -4.83 34.55 -1.08
CA LEU A 238 -4.06 35.15 -2.17
C LEU A 238 -2.58 35.31 -1.79
N ARG A 239 -2.29 35.72 -0.55
CA ARG A 239 -0.90 35.83 -0.06
C ARG A 239 -0.24 34.46 0.05
N ALA A 240 -0.97 33.44 0.51
CA ALA A 240 -0.44 32.07 0.60
C ALA A 240 -0.11 31.51 -0.80
N LEU A 241 -1.02 31.68 -1.78
CA LEU A 241 -0.80 31.29 -3.18
C LEU A 241 0.37 32.05 -3.81
N LEU A 242 0.44 33.38 -3.63
CA LEU A 242 1.55 34.20 -4.12
C LEU A 242 2.89 33.74 -3.53
N SER A 243 2.89 33.40 -2.24
CA SER A 243 4.08 32.92 -1.55
C SER A 243 4.54 31.52 -1.97
N ALA A 244 3.59 30.68 -2.36
CA ALA A 244 3.82 29.32 -2.87
C ALA A 244 4.08 29.29 -4.37
N ALA A 245 3.76 30.37 -5.11
CA ALA A 245 4.00 30.46 -6.55
C ALA A 245 5.49 30.41 -6.87
N LEU A 246 6.33 30.92 -5.97
CA LEU A 246 7.80 30.83 -6.02
C LEU A 246 8.27 29.36 -6.01
N PRO A 247 9.20 28.96 -6.89
CA PRO A 247 9.76 27.62 -6.89
C PRO A 247 10.55 27.34 -5.59
N GLY A 248 10.57 26.08 -5.13
CA GLY A 248 11.28 25.63 -3.91
C GLY A 248 10.61 25.96 -2.57
N ARG A 249 9.79 27.03 -2.51
CA ARG A 249 9.12 27.47 -1.27
C ARG A 249 8.20 26.43 -0.63
N ALA A 250 7.54 25.61 -1.43
CA ALA A 250 6.65 24.57 -0.90
C ALA A 250 7.45 23.48 -0.19
N ASP A 251 8.57 23.07 -0.79
CA ASP A 251 9.50 22.09 -0.22
C ASP A 251 10.17 22.66 1.04
N ASP A 252 10.63 23.91 1.00
CA ASP A 252 11.22 24.61 2.16
C ASP A 252 10.27 24.65 3.37
N MET A 253 9.00 24.98 3.13
CA MET A 253 8.00 25.04 4.20
C MET A 253 7.56 23.64 4.64
N GLY A 254 7.65 22.64 3.76
CA GLY A 254 7.44 21.23 4.09
C GLY A 254 8.52 20.70 5.02
N ASP A 255 9.77 20.92 4.64
CA ASP A 255 10.95 20.56 5.42
C ASP A 255 10.95 21.31 6.76
N LEU A 256 10.55 22.59 6.79
CA LEU A 256 10.36 23.30 8.04
C LEU A 256 9.28 22.68 8.90
N LEU A 257 8.10 22.40 8.35
CA LEU A 257 6.99 21.79 9.12
C LEU A 257 7.34 20.38 9.63
N ALA A 258 8.20 19.65 8.92
CA ALA A 258 8.70 18.36 9.37
C ALA A 258 9.68 18.48 10.55
N ARG A 259 10.51 19.54 10.56
CA ARG A 259 11.56 19.78 11.57
C ARG A 259 11.13 20.66 12.73
N LEU A 260 10.06 21.43 12.59
CA LEU A 260 9.61 22.40 13.59
C LEU A 260 9.12 21.65 14.84
N ARG A 261 9.71 22.00 15.98
CA ARG A 261 9.31 21.58 17.33
C ARG A 261 8.94 22.83 18.12
N LEU A 262 7.66 23.00 18.43
CA LEU A 262 7.20 24.11 19.27
C LEU A 262 7.46 23.75 20.73
N LYS A 263 7.97 24.70 21.52
CA LYS A 263 8.09 24.53 22.97
C LYS A 263 6.70 24.66 23.62
N GLU A 264 6.53 24.10 24.81
CA GLU A 264 5.34 24.40 25.61
C GLU A 264 5.25 25.91 25.88
N GLY A 265 4.06 26.47 25.64
CA GLY A 265 3.82 27.92 25.75
C GLY A 265 4.17 28.76 24.50
N SER A 266 4.71 28.16 23.43
CA SER A 266 4.93 28.88 22.16
C SER A 266 3.61 29.40 21.59
N ARG A 267 3.66 30.56 20.90
CA ARG A 267 2.47 31.12 20.23
C ARG A 267 1.90 30.12 19.22
N PRO A 268 0.58 29.85 19.24
CA PRO A 268 -0.03 28.84 18.39
C PRO A 268 0.13 29.18 16.91
N LEU A 269 0.45 28.17 16.10
CA LEU A 269 0.47 28.28 14.65
C LEU A 269 -0.96 28.34 14.11
N GLN A 270 -1.17 29.01 12.98
CA GLN A 270 -2.49 29.03 12.37
C GLN A 270 -2.82 27.70 11.68
N PRO A 271 -3.92 27.02 12.07
CA PRO A 271 -4.24 25.69 11.54
C PRO A 271 -4.41 25.67 10.01
N ARG A 272 -5.04 26.72 9.45
CA ARG A 272 -5.26 26.85 8.00
C ARG A 272 -3.95 27.02 7.21
N GLN A 273 -2.97 27.72 7.78
CA GLN A 273 -1.66 27.86 7.14
C GLN A 273 -0.92 26.52 7.10
N VAL A 274 -0.85 25.84 8.24
CA VAL A 274 -0.18 24.53 8.35
C VAL A 274 -0.83 23.52 7.41
N ALA A 275 -2.17 23.45 7.38
CA ALA A 275 -2.91 22.55 6.51
C ALA A 275 -2.62 22.79 5.02
N PHE A 276 -2.53 24.06 4.59
CA PHE A 276 -2.20 24.41 3.20
C PHE A 276 -0.80 23.92 2.80
N TRP A 277 0.23 24.25 3.59
CA TRP A 277 1.62 23.87 3.29
C TRP A 277 1.85 22.36 3.38
N LYS A 278 1.19 21.69 4.34
CA LYS A 278 1.21 20.22 4.43
C LYS A 278 0.54 19.58 3.21
N ALA A 279 -0.57 20.12 2.74
CA ALA A 279 -1.28 19.61 1.56
C ALA A 279 -0.46 19.74 0.25
N LEU A 280 0.43 20.72 0.16
CA LEU A 280 1.33 20.88 -0.99
C LEU A 280 2.46 19.83 -1.01
N ASN A 281 2.90 19.33 0.15
CA ASN A 281 4.04 18.41 0.28
C ASN A 281 3.71 16.91 0.12
N VAL A 282 2.43 16.54 0.04
CA VAL A 282 2.04 15.14 -0.18
C VAL A 282 2.30 14.75 -1.63
N ARG A 283 3.48 14.20 -1.96
CA ARG A 283 3.97 14.02 -3.35
C ARG A 283 2.97 13.30 -4.28
N TYR A 284 2.42 12.17 -3.87
CA TYR A 284 1.63 11.29 -4.75
C TYR A 284 0.13 11.58 -4.82
N LYS A 285 -0.38 12.50 -3.99
CA LYS A 285 -1.81 12.82 -3.94
C LYS A 285 -2.10 14.16 -4.61
N VAL A 286 -3.06 14.17 -5.53
CA VAL A 286 -3.63 15.41 -6.04
C VAL A 286 -4.59 15.97 -4.99
N ASN A 287 -4.31 17.18 -4.53
CA ASN A 287 -5.10 17.89 -3.53
C ASN A 287 -5.62 19.21 -4.10
N GLY A 288 -6.76 19.69 -3.60
CA GLY A 288 -7.34 20.99 -3.99
C GLY A 288 -6.36 22.17 -3.96
N PRO A 289 -5.52 22.34 -2.91
CA PRO A 289 -4.51 23.39 -2.87
C PRO A 289 -3.47 23.33 -3.99
N LYS A 290 -3.10 22.13 -4.48
CA LYS A 290 -2.17 21.98 -5.61
C LYS A 290 -2.80 22.43 -6.92
N VAL A 291 -4.08 22.08 -7.13
CA VAL A 291 -4.85 22.54 -8.30
C VAL A 291 -4.96 24.06 -8.29
N GLN A 292 -5.31 24.66 -7.15
CA GLN A 292 -5.37 26.12 -6.99
C GLN A 292 -4.02 26.79 -7.25
N LEU A 293 -2.93 26.21 -6.75
CA LEU A 293 -1.59 26.73 -6.97
C LEU A 293 -1.16 26.66 -8.44
N ALA A 294 -1.44 25.55 -9.14
CA ALA A 294 -1.14 25.40 -10.55
C ALA A 294 -1.95 26.38 -11.42
N ALA A 295 -3.26 26.51 -11.15
CA ALA A 295 -4.10 27.51 -11.82
C ALA A 295 -3.62 28.94 -11.55
N PHE A 296 -3.17 29.23 -10.33
CA PHE A 296 -2.62 30.54 -10.00
C PHE A 296 -1.31 30.82 -10.73
N ARG A 297 -0.40 29.83 -10.81
CA ARG A 297 0.86 29.94 -11.58
C ARG A 297 0.60 30.14 -13.07
N SER A 298 -0.39 29.44 -13.65
CA SER A 298 -0.74 29.60 -15.05
C SER A 298 -1.32 30.98 -15.34
N VAL A 299 -2.12 31.56 -14.42
CA VAL A 299 -2.61 32.94 -14.54
C VAL A 299 -1.46 33.94 -14.50
N LEU A 300 -0.51 33.80 -13.57
CA LEU A 300 0.66 34.67 -13.50
C LEU A 300 1.51 34.59 -14.77
N LEU A 301 1.76 33.37 -15.27
CA LEU A 301 2.55 33.16 -16.48
C LEU A 301 1.83 33.71 -17.73
N ALA A 302 0.52 33.51 -17.84
CA ALA A 302 -0.29 34.02 -18.92
C ALA A 302 -0.34 35.57 -18.92
N ALA A 303 -0.47 36.18 -17.74
CA ALA A 303 -0.42 37.64 -17.59
C ALA A 303 0.97 38.20 -17.94
N ALA A 304 2.05 37.56 -17.51
CA ALA A 304 3.41 37.95 -17.87
C ALA A 304 3.66 37.84 -19.38
N PHE A 305 3.20 36.75 -20.01
CA PHE A 305 3.30 36.56 -21.44
C PHE A 305 2.48 37.61 -22.22
N ALA A 306 1.23 37.86 -21.82
CA ALA A 306 0.40 38.88 -22.44
C ALA A 306 1.01 40.28 -22.30
N GLY A 307 1.55 40.61 -21.13
CA GLY A 307 2.27 41.86 -20.88
C GLY A 307 3.50 42.01 -21.77
N LEU A 308 4.32 40.95 -21.91
CA LEU A 308 5.46 40.93 -22.81
C LEU A 308 5.04 41.16 -24.28
N MET A 309 3.99 40.49 -24.74
CA MET A 309 3.46 40.67 -26.10
C MET A 309 2.92 42.09 -26.33
N LEU A 310 2.31 42.69 -25.31
CA LEU A 310 1.83 44.07 -25.39
C LEU A 310 3.00 45.05 -25.52
N VAL A 311 4.07 44.87 -24.73
CA VAL A 311 5.30 45.68 -24.83
C VAL A 311 5.94 45.54 -26.21
N LEU A 312 6.04 44.32 -26.74
CA LEU A 312 6.56 44.07 -28.09
C LEU A 312 5.70 44.72 -29.18
N GLY A 313 4.38 44.62 -29.08
CA GLY A 313 3.46 45.26 -30.02
C GLY A 313 3.54 46.79 -29.98
N PHE A 314 3.74 47.36 -28.80
CA PHE A 314 3.95 48.80 -28.66
C PHE A 314 5.29 49.23 -29.25
N ALA A 315 6.37 48.49 -28.98
CA ALA A 315 7.69 48.76 -29.54
C ALA A 315 7.70 48.67 -31.08
N ASP A 316 7.05 47.66 -31.67
CA ASP A 316 6.91 47.53 -33.13
C ASP A 316 6.10 48.70 -33.72
N GLY A 317 5.00 49.09 -33.05
CA GLY A 317 4.20 50.24 -33.45
C GLY A 317 4.98 51.56 -33.45
N PHE A 318 5.83 51.78 -32.43
CA PHE A 318 6.71 52.96 -32.36
C PHE A 318 7.84 52.94 -33.39
N ALA A 319 8.35 51.75 -33.74
CA ALA A 319 9.43 51.59 -34.71
C ALA A 319 8.97 51.66 -36.18
N GLY A 320 7.69 51.94 -36.44
CA GLY A 320 7.13 51.89 -37.80
C GLY A 320 7.09 50.47 -38.37
N GLY A 321 6.97 49.47 -37.50
CA GLY A 321 7.03 48.06 -37.81
C GLY A 321 5.96 47.59 -38.80
N ARG A 322 6.25 46.47 -39.47
CA ARG A 322 5.40 45.88 -40.52
C ARG A 322 4.12 45.23 -39.97
N TYR A 323 4.05 44.96 -38.67
CA TYR A 323 2.96 44.22 -38.06
C TYR A 323 2.20 45.12 -37.10
N GLY A 324 1.01 45.57 -37.48
CA GLY A 324 0.16 46.36 -36.59
C GLY A 324 -0.16 45.65 -35.27
N TYR A 325 -0.56 46.42 -34.25
CA TYR A 325 -0.88 45.96 -32.89
C TYR A 325 -1.80 44.72 -32.82
N TRP A 326 -2.67 44.53 -33.82
CA TRP A 326 -3.59 43.40 -33.95
C TRP A 326 -2.91 42.03 -34.02
N LYS A 327 -1.72 41.92 -34.62
CA LYS A 327 -1.03 40.64 -34.73
C LYS A 327 -0.49 40.19 -33.37
N TYR A 328 0.05 41.13 -32.60
CA TYR A 328 0.57 40.88 -31.25
C TYR A 328 -0.56 40.60 -30.26
N SER A 329 -1.71 41.25 -30.37
CA SER A 329 -2.86 40.98 -29.49
C SER A 329 -3.46 39.58 -29.74
N GLY A 330 -3.51 39.11 -31.00
CA GLY A 330 -3.93 37.76 -31.32
C GLY A 330 -3.00 36.68 -30.74
N ILE A 331 -1.68 36.88 -30.88
CA ILE A 331 -0.66 35.98 -30.29
C ILE A 331 -0.73 36.02 -28.76
N ALA A 332 -0.89 37.20 -28.16
CA ALA A 332 -1.04 37.37 -26.72
C ALA A 332 -2.23 36.59 -26.19
N LEU A 333 -3.40 36.73 -26.82
CA LEU A 333 -4.62 36.04 -26.40
C LEU A 333 -4.49 34.52 -26.57
N GLY A 334 -4.07 34.06 -27.75
CA GLY A 334 -3.92 32.64 -28.04
C GLY A 334 -2.88 31.96 -27.14
N GLY A 335 -1.73 32.60 -26.94
CA GLY A 335 -0.69 32.11 -26.05
C GLY A 335 -1.12 32.12 -24.58
N ALA A 336 -1.78 33.19 -24.11
CA ALA A 336 -2.30 33.26 -22.74
C ALA A 336 -3.33 32.16 -22.46
N VAL A 337 -4.29 31.95 -23.37
CA VAL A 337 -5.28 30.87 -23.25
C VAL A 337 -4.59 29.49 -23.25
N SER A 338 -3.60 29.28 -24.12
CA SER A 338 -2.85 28.03 -24.17
C SER A 338 -2.10 27.75 -22.86
N ILE A 339 -1.44 28.77 -22.30
CA ILE A 339 -0.74 28.69 -21.01
C ILE A 339 -1.73 28.38 -19.86
N LEU A 340 -2.90 29.01 -19.86
CA LEU A 340 -3.95 28.76 -18.86
C LEU A 340 -4.45 27.32 -18.93
N LEU A 341 -4.76 26.82 -20.13
CA LEU A 341 -5.24 25.46 -20.32
C LEU A 341 -4.17 24.43 -19.94
N LEU A 342 -2.95 24.58 -20.45
CA LEU A 342 -1.86 23.64 -20.22
C LEU A 342 -1.41 23.61 -18.75
N GLY A 343 -1.46 24.74 -18.04
CA GLY A 343 -1.06 24.81 -16.63
C GLY A 343 -2.14 24.39 -15.63
N SER A 344 -3.42 24.65 -15.93
CA SER A 344 -4.51 24.45 -14.96
C SER A 344 -5.24 23.11 -15.09
N VAL A 345 -5.29 22.52 -16.29
CA VAL A 345 -6.10 21.32 -16.58
C VAL A 345 -5.43 19.99 -16.16
N PRO A 346 -4.10 19.79 -16.28
CA PRO A 346 -3.50 18.48 -16.02
C PRO A 346 -3.69 17.95 -14.58
N LEU A 347 -3.57 18.81 -13.57
CA LEU A 347 -3.72 18.37 -12.17
C LEU A 347 -5.16 17.97 -11.83
N PRO A 348 -6.22 18.73 -12.16
CA PRO A 348 -7.60 18.27 -12.05
C PRO A 348 -7.85 16.94 -12.76
N VAL A 349 -7.34 16.78 -13.97
CA VAL A 349 -7.49 15.54 -14.75
C VAL A 349 -6.83 14.37 -14.01
N LEU A 350 -5.59 14.53 -13.54
CA LEU A 350 -4.91 13.53 -12.73
C LEU A 350 -5.67 13.24 -11.42
N GLY A 351 -6.21 14.26 -10.77
CA GLY A 351 -7.02 14.09 -9.57
C GLY A 351 -8.32 13.33 -9.82
N PHE A 352 -8.97 13.58 -10.96
CA PHE A 352 -10.15 12.85 -11.41
C PHE A 352 -9.81 11.39 -11.73
N VAL A 353 -8.69 11.13 -12.40
CA VAL A 353 -8.20 9.77 -12.68
C VAL A 353 -7.90 9.03 -11.37
N GLN A 354 -7.18 9.65 -10.43
CA GLN A 354 -6.93 9.08 -9.09
C GLN A 354 -8.23 8.81 -8.33
N TRP A 355 -9.18 9.75 -8.40
CA TRP A 355 -10.50 9.59 -7.80
C TRP A 355 -11.31 8.47 -8.45
N GLN A 356 -11.17 8.22 -9.75
CA GLN A 356 -11.85 7.11 -10.43
C GLN A 356 -11.20 5.76 -10.11
N ILE A 357 -9.86 5.68 -10.05
CA ILE A 357 -9.12 4.43 -9.85
C ILE A 357 -9.09 3.96 -8.38
N GLY A 358 -9.06 4.88 -7.40
CA GLY A 358 -8.80 4.56 -5.99
C GLY A 358 -9.75 3.54 -5.34
N ALA A 359 -9.32 2.93 -4.23
CA ALA A 359 -10.08 1.86 -3.56
C ALA A 359 -11.47 2.33 -3.05
N GLU A 360 -12.49 1.50 -3.26
CA GLU A 360 -13.86 1.74 -2.78
C GLU A 360 -14.06 1.07 -1.42
N HIS A 361 -13.68 1.77 -0.34
CA HIS A 361 -14.03 1.37 1.03
C HIS A 361 -15.44 1.91 1.38
N PRO A 362 -16.19 1.25 2.28
CA PRO A 362 -17.54 0.77 2.02
C PRO A 362 -18.52 1.87 1.62
N ARG A 363 -19.08 1.71 0.40
CA ARG A 363 -20.25 2.40 -0.21
C ARG A 363 -20.68 3.73 0.44
N PRO A 364 -19.92 4.83 0.26
CA PRO A 364 -20.43 6.15 0.58
C PRO A 364 -21.54 6.58 -0.41
N ARG A 365 -22.40 7.50 0.05
CA ARG A 365 -23.44 8.18 -0.74
C ARG A 365 -22.78 8.85 -1.97
N GLY A 366 -22.95 8.27 -3.16
CA GLY A 366 -22.29 8.73 -4.40
C GLY A 366 -21.55 7.66 -5.21
N TRP A 367 -21.50 6.40 -4.74
CA TRP A 367 -20.91 5.29 -5.49
C TRP A 367 -21.50 5.11 -6.90
N VAL A 368 -22.82 5.26 -7.04
CA VAL A 368 -23.51 5.16 -8.35
C VAL A 368 -23.03 6.23 -9.33
N VAL A 369 -22.78 7.46 -8.86
CA VAL A 369 -22.26 8.53 -9.72
C VAL A 369 -20.87 8.15 -10.24
N ARG A 370 -20.01 7.64 -9.36
CA ARG A 370 -18.67 7.19 -9.76
C ARG A 370 -18.70 6.02 -10.74
N LEU A 371 -19.68 5.14 -10.62
CA LEU A 371 -19.90 4.02 -11.55
C LEU A 371 -20.40 4.51 -12.93
N LEU A 372 -21.35 5.44 -12.98
CA LEU A 372 -21.99 5.90 -14.21
C LEU A 372 -21.17 6.90 -15.05
N VAL A 373 -20.11 7.48 -14.49
CA VAL A 373 -19.28 8.47 -15.19
C VAL A 373 -18.62 7.91 -16.45
N ILE A 374 -18.07 6.69 -16.40
CA ILE A 374 -17.41 6.06 -17.57
C ILE A 374 -18.41 5.79 -18.72
N PRO A 375 -19.55 5.12 -18.50
CA PRO A 375 -20.50 4.89 -19.58
C PRO A 375 -21.11 6.20 -20.10
N MET A 376 -21.34 7.19 -19.25
CA MET A 376 -21.83 8.50 -19.69
C MET A 376 -20.81 9.21 -20.60
N LEU A 377 -19.52 9.18 -20.27
CA LEU A 377 -18.47 9.74 -21.12
C LEU A 377 -18.29 8.95 -22.43
N ALA A 378 -18.39 7.62 -22.39
CA ALA A 378 -18.32 6.78 -23.58
C ALA A 378 -19.50 7.02 -24.53
N CYS A 379 -20.73 7.10 -24.01
CA CYS A 379 -21.92 7.46 -24.79
C CYS A 379 -21.81 8.87 -25.36
N THR A 380 -21.26 9.83 -24.60
CA THR A 380 -20.99 11.18 -25.09
C THR A 380 -19.99 11.15 -26.25
N ALA A 381 -18.92 10.37 -26.14
CA ALA A 381 -17.94 10.21 -27.22
C ALA A 381 -18.58 9.63 -28.49
N LEU A 382 -19.42 8.59 -28.36
CA LEU A 382 -20.16 8.00 -29.48
C LEU A 382 -21.17 8.98 -30.09
N TRP A 383 -21.87 9.77 -29.27
CA TRP A 383 -22.77 10.80 -29.76
C TRP A 383 -22.02 11.91 -30.51
N LEU A 384 -20.83 12.33 -30.06
CA LEU A 384 -20.00 13.28 -30.82
C LEU A 384 -19.54 12.68 -32.16
N MET A 385 -19.30 11.36 -32.23
CA MET A 385 -18.86 10.69 -33.46
C MET A 385 -19.98 10.53 -34.50
N TRP A 386 -21.19 10.13 -34.06
CA TRP A 386 -22.28 9.73 -34.96
C TRP A 386 -23.41 10.76 -35.04
N GLY A 387 -23.60 11.55 -33.98
CA GLY A 387 -24.70 12.52 -33.86
C GLY A 387 -24.29 13.97 -34.12
N SER A 388 -23.01 14.25 -34.41
CA SER A 388 -22.53 15.62 -34.66
C SER A 388 -21.43 15.64 -35.74
N ASP A 389 -21.21 16.79 -36.36
CA ASP A 389 -20.10 17.02 -37.30
C ASP A 389 -18.72 17.08 -36.59
N MET A 390 -18.68 16.93 -35.26
CA MET A 390 -17.47 17.02 -34.44
C MET A 390 -16.82 15.65 -34.19
N ARG A 391 -16.71 14.81 -35.22
CA ARG A 391 -16.17 13.45 -35.11
C ARG A 391 -14.78 13.38 -34.47
N ILE A 392 -13.89 14.32 -34.83
CA ILE A 392 -12.52 14.40 -34.28
C ILE A 392 -12.56 14.58 -32.76
N ALA A 393 -13.46 15.43 -32.25
CA ALA A 393 -13.60 15.64 -30.81
C ALA A 393 -14.11 14.38 -30.08
N GLY A 394 -15.00 13.61 -30.72
CA GLY A 394 -15.42 12.29 -30.23
C GLY A 394 -14.24 11.31 -30.09
N VAL A 395 -13.37 11.23 -31.11
CA VAL A 395 -12.18 10.36 -31.08
C VAL A 395 -11.20 10.78 -29.98
N ILE A 396 -10.98 12.09 -29.83
CA ILE A 396 -10.12 12.65 -28.78
C ILE A 396 -10.67 12.30 -27.37
N LEU A 397 -11.98 12.23 -27.19
CA LEU A 397 -12.61 11.86 -25.92
C LEU A 397 -12.60 10.33 -25.66
N ALA A 398 -12.80 9.50 -26.69
CA ALA A 398 -12.92 8.05 -26.54
C ALA A 398 -11.64 7.39 -26.02
N TRP A 399 -10.46 7.84 -26.48
CA TRP A 399 -9.17 7.26 -26.08
C TRP A 399 -8.86 7.39 -24.59
N PRO A 400 -8.92 8.60 -23.97
CA PRO A 400 -8.77 8.76 -22.53
C PRO A 400 -9.79 7.96 -21.73
N VAL A 401 -11.04 7.85 -22.20
CA VAL A 401 -12.09 7.08 -21.53
C VAL A 401 -11.79 5.59 -21.54
N GLY A 402 -11.34 5.05 -22.68
CA GLY A 402 -10.89 3.66 -22.80
C GLY A 402 -9.67 3.36 -21.93
N ALA A 403 -8.66 4.25 -21.94
CA ALA A 403 -7.49 4.13 -21.07
C ALA A 403 -7.85 4.17 -19.57
N LEU A 404 -8.82 5.01 -19.19
CA LEU A 404 -9.31 5.08 -17.82
C LEU A 404 -10.04 3.80 -17.40
N ALA A 405 -10.90 3.25 -18.28
CA ALA A 405 -11.60 1.99 -18.03
C ALA A 405 -10.61 0.82 -17.88
N LEU A 406 -9.58 0.78 -18.74
CA LEU A 406 -8.52 -0.22 -18.66
C LEU A 406 -7.69 -0.08 -17.38
N ALA A 407 -7.24 1.13 -17.04
CA ALA A 407 -6.47 1.38 -15.82
C ALA A 407 -7.28 1.04 -14.56
N ARG A 408 -8.59 1.32 -14.55
CA ARG A 408 -9.50 0.93 -13.48
C ARG A 408 -9.57 -0.59 -13.32
N LEU A 409 -9.68 -1.35 -14.41
CA LEU A 409 -9.67 -2.82 -14.38
C LEU A 409 -8.31 -3.38 -13.96
N LEU A 410 -7.19 -2.82 -14.43
CA LEU A 410 -5.85 -3.31 -14.09
C LEU A 410 -5.47 -3.06 -12.62
N VAL A 411 -5.91 -1.94 -12.05
CA VAL A 411 -5.63 -1.62 -10.64
C VAL A 411 -6.57 -2.36 -9.67
N ARG A 412 -7.78 -2.73 -10.12
CA ARG A 412 -8.82 -3.37 -9.28
C ARG A 412 -9.02 -4.85 -9.55
N GLY A 413 -8.54 -5.34 -10.68
CA GLY A 413 -8.68 -6.73 -11.09
C GLY A 413 -7.79 -7.68 -10.27
N PRO A 414 -7.97 -9.00 -10.43
CA PRO A 414 -7.21 -10.02 -9.70
C PRO A 414 -5.71 -10.02 -10.04
N PHE A 415 -5.30 -9.34 -11.12
CA PHE A 415 -3.90 -9.20 -11.52
C PHE A 415 -3.25 -8.03 -10.77
N ARG A 416 -2.56 -8.33 -9.67
CA ARG A 416 -1.80 -7.36 -8.86
C ARG A 416 -0.60 -6.76 -9.61
N MET A 417 -0.83 -5.88 -10.59
CA MET A 417 0.24 -5.08 -11.17
C MET A 417 0.45 -3.79 -10.35
N LYS A 418 1.62 -3.64 -9.73
CA LYS A 418 2.01 -2.41 -9.01
C LYS A 418 2.29 -1.29 -10.05
N PHE A 419 1.38 -0.32 -10.18
CA PHE A 419 1.52 0.80 -11.12
C PHE A 419 2.42 1.92 -10.56
N SER A 420 3.57 2.18 -11.20
CA SER A 420 4.41 3.36 -10.93
C SER A 420 3.84 4.62 -11.60
N PRO A 421 3.89 5.82 -10.96
CA PRO A 421 3.42 7.09 -11.54
C PRO A 421 4.05 7.44 -12.89
N TRP A 422 5.26 6.95 -13.16
CA TRP A 422 5.93 7.13 -14.45
C TRP A 422 5.21 6.41 -15.59
N MET A 423 4.57 5.26 -15.34
CA MET A 423 3.82 4.54 -16.38
C MET A 423 2.56 5.29 -16.83
N ILE A 424 1.91 6.05 -15.95
CA ILE A 424 0.80 6.94 -16.34
C ILE A 424 1.34 8.06 -17.24
N GLY A 425 2.51 8.62 -16.90
CA GLY A 425 3.20 9.58 -17.74
C GLY A 425 3.55 9.01 -19.11
N VAL A 426 4.09 7.79 -19.16
CA VAL A 426 4.42 7.09 -20.42
C VAL A 426 3.17 6.80 -21.23
N ILE A 427 2.06 6.37 -20.64
CA ILE A 427 0.80 6.15 -21.37
C ILE A 427 0.27 7.48 -21.92
N VAL A 428 0.23 8.54 -21.10
CA VAL A 428 -0.26 9.87 -21.54
C VAL A 428 0.64 10.49 -22.61
N VAL A 429 1.95 10.23 -22.59
CA VAL A 429 2.93 10.73 -23.57
C VAL A 429 3.05 9.84 -24.80
N ALA A 430 2.83 8.53 -24.69
CA ALA A 430 2.88 7.58 -25.80
C ALA A 430 1.61 7.61 -26.66
N VAL A 431 0.44 7.90 -26.06
CA VAL A 431 -0.84 8.04 -26.77
C VAL A 431 -0.79 9.05 -27.94
N PRO A 432 -0.19 10.25 -27.82
CA PRO A 432 -0.06 11.15 -28.97
C PRO A 432 0.94 10.69 -30.04
N TRP A 433 1.91 9.81 -29.71
CA TRP A 433 2.83 9.22 -30.71
C TRP A 433 2.18 8.09 -31.53
N LEU A 434 1.06 7.55 -31.06
CA LEU A 434 0.20 6.66 -31.84
C LEU A 434 -0.51 7.39 -33.01
N GLY A 435 -0.50 8.73 -33.01
CA GLY A 435 -1.10 9.59 -34.04
C GLY A 435 -0.40 9.60 -35.41
N LYS A 436 0.63 8.75 -35.63
CA LYS A 436 1.30 8.59 -36.94
C LYS A 436 0.83 7.38 -37.75
N ILE A 437 -0.15 6.61 -37.29
CA ILE A 437 -0.70 5.46 -38.03
C ILE A 437 -2.03 5.86 -38.68
N GLY A 438 -1.97 6.12 -39.98
CA GLY A 438 -2.94 6.86 -40.77
C GLY A 438 -4.23 6.17 -41.27
N PRO A 439 -4.80 5.15 -40.60
CA PRO A 439 -6.24 4.93 -40.76
C PRO A 439 -6.91 4.59 -39.42
N LEU A 440 -7.07 5.59 -38.54
CA LEU A 440 -7.70 5.44 -37.21
C LEU A 440 -9.13 5.99 -37.12
N LEU A 441 -9.80 6.27 -38.24
CA LEU A 441 -11.19 6.77 -38.24
C LEU A 441 -12.19 5.72 -37.68
N ALA A 442 -11.87 4.42 -37.76
CA ALA A 442 -12.65 3.33 -37.17
C ALA A 442 -12.26 2.98 -35.71
N VAL A 443 -11.18 3.57 -35.17
CA VAL A 443 -10.58 3.11 -33.91
C VAL A 443 -11.11 3.85 -32.68
N GLY A 444 -11.68 5.04 -32.86
CA GLY A 444 -12.40 5.73 -31.78
C GLY A 444 -13.64 4.96 -31.30
N GLU A 445 -14.36 4.32 -32.22
CA GLU A 445 -15.53 3.49 -31.92
C GLU A 445 -15.13 2.25 -31.13
N ILE A 446 -14.04 1.59 -31.54
CA ILE A 446 -13.44 0.45 -30.83
C ILE A 446 -13.03 0.86 -29.41
N ALA A 447 -12.41 2.03 -29.23
CA ALA A 447 -12.02 2.51 -27.91
C ALA A 447 -13.23 2.79 -27.00
N ALA A 448 -14.30 3.40 -27.54
CA ALA A 448 -15.52 3.68 -26.76
C ALA A 448 -16.30 2.41 -26.42
N ILE A 449 -16.47 1.49 -27.37
CA ILE A 449 -17.12 0.18 -27.15
C ILE A 449 -16.28 -0.66 -26.17
N GLY A 450 -14.95 -0.70 -26.36
CA GLY A 450 -14.02 -1.36 -25.45
C GLY A 450 -14.11 -0.79 -24.03
N ALA A 451 -14.25 0.54 -23.87
CA ALA A 451 -14.46 1.16 -22.57
C ALA A 451 -15.75 0.68 -21.89
N LEU A 452 -16.85 0.54 -22.63
CA LEU A 452 -18.12 0.02 -22.12
C LEU A 452 -18.02 -1.44 -21.71
N VAL A 453 -17.33 -2.28 -22.49
CA VAL A 453 -17.09 -3.69 -22.16
C VAL A 453 -16.23 -3.81 -20.90
N LEU A 454 -15.11 -3.09 -20.82
CA LEU A 454 -14.22 -3.06 -19.65
C LEU A 454 -14.92 -2.52 -18.40
N TRP A 455 -15.83 -1.55 -18.57
CA TRP A 455 -16.67 -1.06 -17.49
C TRP A 455 -17.69 -2.12 -17.04
N ALA A 456 -18.33 -2.83 -17.97
CA ALA A 456 -19.29 -3.87 -17.64
C ALA A 456 -18.64 -5.04 -16.88
N THR A 457 -17.43 -5.46 -17.27
CA THR A 457 -16.68 -6.50 -16.55
C THR A 457 -16.29 -6.05 -15.14
N ASP A 458 -15.83 -4.81 -14.97
CA ASP A 458 -15.51 -4.21 -13.65
C ASP A 458 -16.77 -4.07 -12.77
N ALA A 459 -17.90 -3.67 -13.36
CA ALA A 459 -19.18 -3.51 -12.64
C ALA A 459 -19.73 -4.87 -12.15
N VAL A 460 -19.64 -5.92 -12.98
CA VAL A 460 -20.05 -7.28 -12.61
C VAL A 460 -19.18 -7.83 -11.48
N ALA A 461 -17.86 -7.60 -11.52
CA ALA A 461 -16.95 -7.98 -10.43
C ALA A 461 -17.25 -7.26 -9.09
N GLN A 462 -17.86 -6.08 -9.14
CA GLN A 462 -18.21 -5.25 -7.97
C GLN A 462 -19.59 -5.54 -7.37
N VAL A 463 -20.46 -6.27 -8.07
CA VAL A 463 -21.71 -6.78 -7.48
C VAL A 463 -21.33 -8.04 -6.70
N PRO A 464 -21.24 -8.01 -5.35
CA PRO A 464 -21.03 -9.23 -4.61
C PRO A 464 -22.15 -10.19 -4.98
N LEU A 465 -21.76 -11.40 -5.40
CA LEU A 465 -22.62 -12.59 -5.43
C LEU A 465 -23.16 -12.80 -4.00
N SER A 466 -24.14 -12.00 -3.61
CA SER A 466 -24.88 -12.10 -2.34
C SER A 466 -25.81 -13.31 -2.32
N ASN A 467 -25.75 -14.16 -3.35
CA ASN A 467 -26.52 -15.39 -3.48
C ASN A 467 -25.64 -16.65 -3.46
N ALA A 468 -24.47 -16.63 -2.81
CA ALA A 468 -23.87 -17.90 -2.39
C ALA A 468 -24.62 -18.38 -1.13
N PRO A 469 -25.35 -19.51 -1.16
CA PRO A 469 -26.03 -20.02 0.03
C PRO A 469 -25.00 -20.27 1.12
N ARG A 470 -25.19 -19.64 2.29
CA ARG A 470 -24.40 -19.93 3.49
C ARG A 470 -24.50 -21.44 3.74
N LYS A 471 -23.38 -22.17 3.60
CA LYS A 471 -23.31 -23.54 4.11
C LYS A 471 -23.68 -23.51 5.60
N PRO A 472 -24.63 -24.33 6.06
CA PRO A 472 -24.94 -24.41 7.48
C PRO A 472 -23.66 -24.87 8.21
N ARG A 473 -23.33 -24.16 9.29
CA ARG A 473 -22.29 -24.59 10.24
C ARG A 473 -22.74 -25.94 10.80
N GLU A 474 -22.03 -27.01 10.44
CA GLU A 474 -22.11 -28.25 11.21
C GLU A 474 -21.42 -28.01 12.55
N SER A 475 -22.23 -28.02 13.60
CA SER A 475 -21.77 -28.16 14.98
C SER A 475 -21.29 -29.60 15.17
N ARG A 476 -20.01 -29.77 15.48
CA ARG A 476 -19.51 -30.93 16.22
C ARG A 476 -18.55 -30.45 17.29
#